data_AF-A0A5C7ZYL6-F1
#
_entry.id   AF-A0A5C7ZYL6-F1
#
_cell.length_a   1.000
_cell.length_b   1.000
_cell.length_c   1.000
_cell.angle_alpha   90.00
_cell.angle_beta   90.00
_cell.angle_gamma   90.00
#
_symmetry.space_group_name_H-M   'P 1'
#
loop_
_entity.id
_entity.type
_entity.pdbx_description
1 polymer ?
#
loop_
_entity_poly.entity_id
_entity_poly.type
_entity_poly.pdbx_seq_one_letter_code
_entity_poly.pdbx_strand_id
1 'polypeptide(L)'
;MWWKALLFWFLLMVLAIANGTVRVKFIIPYTGLTAGLAISTLMLCGLILLATWAGIRWLGPATALQAWAIGLFWLGLTLGFEFGAGHFLFKKPWGELLLDYDLTQGRIWVLVPIVTAVAPWWMAKLRGTLG
;
A
#
# COMPACT_ATOMS: atom_id res chain seq x y z
N MET A 1 -20.28 3.79 -0.43
CA MET A 1 -19.02 3.57 -1.19
C MET A 1 -17.80 3.97 -0.36
N TRP A 2 -17.74 5.20 0.15
CA TRP A 2 -16.61 5.69 0.97
C TRP A 2 -16.36 4.94 2.28
N TRP A 3 -17.41 4.58 3.03
CA TRP A 3 -17.24 3.77 4.25
C TRP A 3 -16.65 2.37 3.96
N LYS A 4 -17.04 1.75 2.83
CA LYS A 4 -16.45 0.48 2.35
C LYS A 4 -14.98 0.69 2.00
N ALA A 5 -14.66 1.78 1.30
CA ALA A 5 -13.28 2.14 0.98
C ALA A 5 -12.44 2.36 2.26
N LEU A 6 -13.00 3.02 3.27
CA LEU A 6 -12.34 3.21 4.57
C LEU A 6 -12.09 1.89 5.29
N LEU A 7 -13.10 1.02 5.40
CA LEU A 7 -12.94 -0.32 5.99
C LEU A 7 -11.93 -1.17 5.22
N PHE A 8 -11.94 -1.08 3.90
CA PHE A 8 -10.98 -1.79 3.05
C PHE A 8 -9.56 -1.25 3.26
N TRP A 9 -9.41 0.06 3.41
CA TRP A 9 -8.13 0.67 3.75
C TRP A 9 -7.60 0.18 5.09
N PHE A 10 -8.44 0.05 6.11
CA PHE A 10 -8.04 -0.57 7.39
C PHE A 10 -7.54 -2.00 7.21
N LEU A 11 -8.19 -2.80 6.35
CA LEU A 11 -7.70 -4.14 6.00
C LEU A 11 -6.31 -4.08 5.34
N LEU A 12 -6.10 -3.17 4.38
CA LEU A 12 -4.80 -2.96 3.74
C LEU A 12 -3.72 -2.52 4.76
N MET A 13 -4.09 -1.67 5.72
CA MET A 13 -3.19 -1.23 6.79
C MET A 13 -2.77 -2.42 7.67
N VAL A 14 -3.69 -3.29 8.05
CA VAL A 14 -3.38 -4.52 8.81
C VAL A 14 -2.44 -5.44 8.00
N LEU A 15 -2.69 -5.60 6.70
CA LEU A 15 -1.80 -6.36 5.81
C LEU A 15 -0.40 -5.75 5.73
N ALA A 16 -0.30 -4.42 5.68
CA ALA A 16 0.99 -3.71 5.67
C ALA A 16 1.78 -3.93 6.96
N ILE A 17 1.12 -3.85 8.13
CA ILE A 17 1.75 -4.11 9.43
C ILE A 17 2.20 -5.58 9.55
N ALA A 18 1.36 -6.52 9.13
CA ALA A 18 1.68 -7.94 9.10
C ALA A 18 2.90 -8.21 8.19
N ASN A 19 2.90 -7.64 6.98
CA ASN A 19 4.02 -7.74 6.04
C ASN A 19 5.31 -7.13 6.62
N GLY A 20 5.24 -5.98 7.29
CA GLY A 20 6.38 -5.38 7.99
C GLY A 20 6.93 -6.27 9.10
N THR A 21 6.06 -7.00 9.81
CA THR A 21 6.45 -7.97 10.84
C THR A 21 7.15 -9.19 10.21
N VAL A 22 6.57 -9.73 9.13
CA VAL A 22 7.16 -10.85 8.37
C VAL A 22 8.52 -10.46 7.80
N ARG A 23 8.64 -9.23 7.28
CA ARG A 23 9.90 -8.67 6.78
C ARG A 23 11.03 -8.78 7.79
N VAL A 24 10.80 -8.26 9.01
CA VAL A 24 11.84 -8.16 10.03
C VAL A 24 12.14 -9.53 10.65
N LYS A 25 11.12 -10.37 10.89
CA LYS A 25 11.29 -11.66 11.56
C LYS A 25 11.74 -12.80 10.66
N PHE A 26 11.34 -12.80 9.39
CA PHE A 26 11.48 -13.97 8.51
C PHE A 26 12.14 -13.67 7.17
N ILE A 27 12.12 -12.44 6.65
CA ILE A 27 12.73 -12.14 5.34
C ILE A 27 14.16 -11.66 5.52
N ILE A 28 14.35 -10.53 6.22
CA ILE A 28 15.67 -9.90 6.44
C ILE A 28 16.71 -10.88 7.00
N PRO A 29 16.40 -11.75 7.99
CA PRO A 29 17.39 -12.68 8.53
C PRO A 29 17.96 -13.68 7.51
N TYR A 30 17.22 -13.99 6.44
CA TYR A 30 17.61 -14.99 5.45
C TYR A 30 18.10 -14.39 4.13
N THR A 31 17.63 -13.18 3.77
CA THR A 31 17.95 -12.54 2.48
C THR A 31 18.89 -11.34 2.61
N GLY A 32 19.17 -10.88 3.84
CA GLY A 32 19.84 -9.62 4.09
C GLY A 32 18.92 -8.40 3.94
N LEU A 33 19.42 -7.22 4.35
CA LEU A 33 18.64 -6.00 4.49
C LEU A 33 18.06 -5.50 3.15
N THR A 34 18.90 -5.31 2.14
CA THR A 34 18.50 -4.73 0.85
C THR A 34 17.51 -5.62 0.09
N ALA A 35 17.85 -6.90 -0.09
CA ALA A 35 16.95 -7.84 -0.77
C ALA A 35 15.67 -8.09 0.04
N GLY A 36 15.76 -8.14 1.37
CA GLY A 36 14.59 -8.35 2.22
C GLY A 36 13.60 -7.18 2.18
N LEU A 37 14.10 -5.95 2.08
CA LEU A 37 13.27 -4.77 1.86
C LEU A 37 12.55 -4.82 0.51
N ALA A 38 13.27 -5.16 -0.57
CA ALA A 38 12.68 -5.28 -1.91
C ALA A 38 11.62 -6.40 -1.98
N ILE A 39 11.94 -7.61 -1.49
CA ILE A 39 11.03 -8.76 -1.49
C ILE A 39 9.76 -8.45 -0.71
N SER A 40 9.89 -7.88 0.50
CA SER A 40 8.75 -7.51 1.32
C SER A 40 7.89 -6.41 0.68
N THR A 41 8.51 -5.47 -0.04
CA THR A 41 7.78 -4.43 -0.77
C THR A 41 6.96 -5.05 -1.90
N LEU A 42 7.58 -5.92 -2.70
CA LEU A 42 6.89 -6.64 -3.78
C LEU A 42 5.77 -7.54 -3.25
N MET A 43 6.00 -8.22 -2.13
CA MET A 43 5.00 -9.03 -1.45
C MET A 43 3.80 -8.18 -1.02
N LEU A 44 4.04 -7.00 -0.42
CA LEU A 44 2.97 -6.09 -0.03
C LEU A 44 2.19 -5.56 -1.23
N CYS A 45 2.88 -5.14 -2.29
CA CYS A 45 2.23 -4.71 -3.53
C CYS A 45 1.34 -5.83 -4.10
N GLY A 46 1.82 -7.06 -4.14
CA GLY A 46 1.04 -8.23 -4.55
C GLY A 46 -0.19 -8.46 -3.65
N LEU A 47 -0.03 -8.37 -2.33
CA LEU A 47 -1.14 -8.50 -1.38
C LEU A 47 -2.20 -7.40 -1.56
N ILE A 48 -1.79 -6.14 -1.76
CA ILE A 48 -2.69 -5.01 -2.02
C ILE A 48 -3.47 -5.25 -3.31
N LEU A 49 -2.80 -5.68 -4.38
CA LEU A 49 -3.41 -5.98 -5.67
C LEU A 49 -4.42 -7.13 -5.56
N LEU A 50 -4.05 -8.24 -4.90
CA LEU A 50 -4.91 -9.40 -4.69
C LEU A 50 -6.12 -9.06 -3.82
N ALA A 51 -5.91 -8.37 -2.70
CA ALA A 51 -6.99 -7.91 -1.82
C ALA A 51 -7.93 -7.01 -2.61
N THR A 52 -7.39 -6.00 -3.30
CA THR A 52 -8.19 -5.05 -4.09
C THR A 52 -8.96 -5.78 -5.18
N TRP A 53 -8.35 -6.75 -5.89
CA TRP A 53 -9.03 -7.56 -6.90
C TRP A 53 -10.20 -8.40 -6.35
N ALA A 54 -10.06 -8.95 -5.15
CA ALA A 54 -11.12 -9.67 -4.46
C ALA A 54 -12.22 -8.71 -3.96
N GLY A 55 -11.84 -7.54 -3.47
CA GLY A 55 -12.72 -6.54 -2.89
C GLY A 55 -13.39 -5.61 -3.91
N ILE A 56 -12.88 -5.48 -5.14
CA ILE A 56 -13.32 -4.43 -6.08
C ILE A 56 -14.80 -4.57 -6.45
N ARG A 57 -15.32 -5.80 -6.48
CA ARG A 57 -16.73 -6.08 -6.76
C ARG A 57 -17.64 -5.69 -5.58
N TRP A 58 -17.12 -5.76 -4.35
CA TRP A 58 -17.82 -5.31 -3.14
C TRP A 58 -17.76 -3.79 -2.97
N LEU A 59 -16.63 -3.18 -3.33
CA LEU A 59 -16.45 -1.72 -3.44
C LEU A 59 -17.40 -1.14 -4.49
N GLY A 60 -17.55 -1.83 -5.63
CA GLY A 60 -18.52 -1.54 -6.69
C GLY A 60 -18.37 -0.14 -7.30
N PRO A 61 -17.18 0.26 -7.79
CA PRO A 61 -17.04 1.53 -8.50
C PRO A 61 -17.88 1.51 -9.79
N ALA A 62 -18.75 2.50 -9.98
CA ALA A 62 -19.62 2.59 -11.15
C ALA A 62 -18.90 3.17 -12.38
N THR A 63 -17.83 3.94 -12.17
CA THR A 63 -17.05 4.57 -13.26
C THR A 63 -15.55 4.51 -12.98
N ALA A 64 -14.73 4.68 -14.02
CA ALA A 64 -13.28 4.75 -13.89
C ALA A 64 -12.84 5.90 -12.96
N LEU A 65 -13.57 7.01 -12.98
CA LEU A 65 -13.31 8.15 -12.10
C LEU A 65 -13.52 7.79 -10.62
N GLN A 66 -14.56 7.02 -10.29
CA GLN A 66 -14.79 6.56 -8.92
C GLN A 66 -13.69 5.60 -8.46
N ALA A 67 -13.19 4.72 -9.33
CA ALA A 67 -12.08 3.84 -8.99
C ALA A 67 -10.79 4.64 -8.68
N TRP A 68 -10.47 5.65 -9.51
CA TRP A 68 -9.36 6.57 -9.23
C TRP A 68 -9.56 7.36 -7.94
N ALA A 69 -10.78 7.82 -7.66
CA ALA A 69 -11.07 8.56 -6.44
C ALA A 69 -10.88 7.70 -5.18
N ILE A 70 -11.24 6.41 -5.23
CA ILE A 70 -10.95 5.45 -4.13
C ILE A 70 -9.44 5.29 -3.94
N GLY A 71 -8.70 5.12 -5.04
CA GLY A 71 -7.23 4.98 -4.98
C GLY A 71 -6.54 6.21 -4.41
N LEU A 72 -6.93 7.41 -4.87
CA LEU A 72 -6.40 8.67 -4.34
C LEU A 72 -6.78 8.89 -2.87
N PHE A 73 -7.99 8.49 -2.47
CA PHE A 73 -8.41 8.54 -1.08
C PHE A 73 -7.55 7.62 -0.20
N TRP A 74 -7.29 6.39 -0.63
CA TRP A 74 -6.38 5.47 0.06
C TRP A 74 -4.95 5.99 0.10
N LEU A 75 -4.46 6.60 -0.98
CA LEU A 75 -3.15 7.24 -1.03
C LEU A 75 -3.05 8.34 0.03
N GLY A 76 -4.03 9.25 0.09
CA GLY A 76 -4.06 10.33 1.07
C GLY A 76 -4.08 9.82 2.51
N LEU A 77 -4.88 8.79 2.80
CA LEU A 77 -4.89 8.14 4.12
C LEU A 77 -3.56 7.46 4.45
N THR A 78 -2.95 6.78 3.47
CA THR A 78 -1.68 6.07 3.65
C THR A 78 -0.55 7.04 3.92
N LEU A 79 -0.43 8.12 3.14
CA LEU A 79 0.54 9.18 3.37
C LEU A 79 0.27 9.89 4.69
N GLY A 80 -0.98 10.24 4.99
CA GLY A 80 -1.36 10.85 6.27
C GLY A 80 -1.01 9.97 7.47
N PHE A 81 -1.21 8.66 7.36
CA PHE A 81 -0.79 7.69 8.37
C PHE A 81 0.74 7.55 8.43
N GLU A 82 1.44 7.47 7.30
CA GLU A 82 2.89 7.30 7.26
C GLU A 82 3.63 8.50 7.83
N PHE A 83 3.27 9.72 7.41
CA PHE A 83 3.82 10.95 7.96
C PHE A 83 3.32 11.23 9.38
N GLY A 84 2.04 11.00 9.65
CA GLY A 84 1.46 11.19 10.97
C GLY A 84 2.06 10.24 12.00
N ALA A 85 2.02 8.93 11.74
CA ALA A 85 2.61 7.93 12.62
C ALA A 85 4.14 8.01 12.65
N GLY A 86 4.79 8.19 11.50
CA GLY A 86 6.25 8.35 11.43
C GLY A 86 6.76 9.51 12.27
N HIS A 87 6.08 10.66 12.21
CA HIS A 87 6.49 11.85 12.94
C HIS A 87 6.00 11.86 14.40
N PHE A 88 4.74 11.55 14.67
CA PHE A 88 4.18 11.62 16.03
C PHE A 88 4.45 10.36 16.87
N LEU A 89 4.36 9.16 16.31
CA LEU A 89 4.58 7.91 17.07
C LEU A 89 6.05 7.51 17.09
N PHE A 90 6.72 7.54 15.93
CA PHE A 90 8.11 7.06 15.83
C PHE A 90 9.15 8.17 15.99
N LYS A 91 8.73 9.44 16.12
CA LYS A 91 9.60 10.64 16.23
C LYS A 91 10.69 10.69 15.16
N LYS A 92 10.44 10.10 13.98
CA LYS A 92 11.41 10.07 12.90
C LYS A 92 11.46 11.46 12.24
N PRO A 93 12.65 12.05 12.07
CA PRO A 93 12.80 13.28 11.30
C PRO A 93 12.43 13.03 9.84
N TRP A 94 11.90 14.05 9.16
CA TRP A 94 11.47 13.99 7.76
C TRP A 94 12.56 13.46 6.83
N GLY A 95 13.84 13.76 7.11
CA GLY A 95 14.98 13.23 6.37
C GLY A 95 15.13 11.70 6.46
N GLU A 96 14.77 11.09 7.59
CA GLU A 96 14.82 9.64 7.77
C GLU A 96 13.65 8.93 7.08
N LEU A 97 12.48 9.58 7.00
CA LEU A 97 11.37 9.12 6.16
C LEU A 97 11.74 9.16 4.68
N LEU A 98 12.43 10.23 4.22
CA LEU A 98 12.91 10.34 2.85
C LEU A 98 13.99 9.31 2.49
N LEU A 99 14.78 8.84 3.47
CA LEU A 99 15.72 7.73 3.25
C LEU A 99 15.00 6.43 2.88
N ASP A 100 13.76 6.20 3.33
CA ASP A 100 12.96 5.05 2.90
C ASP A 100 12.48 5.14 1.43
N TYR A 101 12.64 6.31 0.80
CA TYR A 101 12.41 6.55 -0.63
C TYR A 101 13.71 6.51 -1.45
N ASP A 102 14.85 6.27 -0.81
CA ASP A 102 16.13 6.22 -1.49
C ASP A 102 16.30 4.88 -2.23
N LEU A 103 15.98 4.93 -3.53
CA LEU A 103 16.11 3.82 -4.46
C LEU A 103 17.56 3.32 -4.54
N THR A 104 18.56 4.16 -4.23
CA THR A 104 19.98 3.77 -4.28
C THR A 104 20.36 2.79 -3.18
N GLN A 105 19.60 2.76 -2.07
CA GLN A 105 19.76 1.77 -0.99
C GLN A 105 18.85 0.54 -1.17
N GLY A 106 18.19 0.40 -2.34
CA GLY A 106 17.23 -0.66 -2.61
C GLY A 106 15.90 -0.52 -1.86
N ARG A 107 15.60 0.69 -1.35
CA ARG A 107 14.35 0.97 -0.66
C ARG A 107 13.31 1.44 -1.67
N ILE A 108 12.50 0.48 -2.13
CA ILE A 108 11.49 0.71 -3.17
C ILE A 108 10.11 1.01 -2.56
N TRP A 109 10.07 1.53 -1.34
CA TRP A 109 8.85 1.71 -0.55
C TRP A 109 7.80 2.56 -1.26
N VAL A 110 8.25 3.52 -2.08
CA VAL A 110 7.40 4.37 -2.95
C VAL A 110 6.44 3.59 -3.84
N LEU A 111 6.76 2.33 -4.19
CA LEU A 111 5.86 1.48 -4.96
C LEU A 111 4.57 1.16 -4.21
N VAL A 112 4.60 1.03 -2.88
CA VAL A 112 3.42 0.69 -2.07
C VAL A 112 2.30 1.75 -2.22
N PRO A 113 2.54 3.05 -1.97
CA PRO A 113 1.51 4.08 -2.17
C PRO A 113 1.09 4.19 -3.64
N ILE A 114 2.02 4.09 -4.60
CA ILE A 114 1.70 4.11 -6.04
C ILE A 114 0.76 2.96 -6.41
N VAL A 115 1.10 1.73 -6.02
CA VAL A 115 0.28 0.53 -6.27
C VAL A 115 -1.06 0.67 -5.57
N THR A 116 -1.11 1.19 -4.35
CA THR A 116 -2.37 1.42 -3.61
C THR A 116 -3.28 2.40 -4.37
N ALA A 117 -2.72 3.45 -4.97
CA ALA A 117 -3.48 4.43 -5.74
C ALA A 117 -4.01 3.85 -7.07
N VAL A 118 -3.21 3.03 -7.74
CA VAL A 118 -3.54 2.49 -9.07
C VAL A 118 -4.38 1.19 -8.99
N ALA A 119 -4.29 0.45 -7.89
CA ALA A 119 -4.92 -0.86 -7.73
C ALA A 119 -6.44 -0.87 -7.99
N PRO A 120 -7.25 0.09 -7.47
CA PRO A 120 -8.70 0.06 -7.69
C PRO A 120 -9.08 0.19 -9.15
N TRP A 121 -8.43 1.11 -9.88
CA TRP A 121 -8.68 1.31 -11.31
C TRP A 121 -8.23 0.11 -12.13
N TRP A 122 -7.01 -0.38 -11.89
CA TRP A 122 -6.46 -1.52 -12.63
C TRP A 122 -7.32 -2.77 -12.41
N MET A 123 -7.69 -3.07 -11.17
CA MET A 123 -8.48 -4.26 -10.85
C MET A 123 -9.93 -4.17 -11.31
N ALA A 124 -10.53 -2.97 -11.25
CA ALA A 124 -11.87 -2.76 -11.80
C ALA A 124 -11.89 -2.95 -13.33
N LYS A 125 -10.85 -2.47 -14.02
CA LYS A 125 -10.67 -2.68 -15.45
C LYS A 125 -10.47 -4.15 -15.79
N LEU A 126 -9.61 -4.86 -15.05
CA LEU A 126 -9.36 -6.30 -15.24
C LEU A 126 -10.60 -7.17 -15.00
N ARG A 127 -11.46 -6.79 -14.05
CA ARG A 127 -12.71 -7.52 -13.77
C ARG A 127 -13.88 -7.09 -14.67
N GLY A 128 -13.69 -6.15 -15.59
CA GLY A 128 -14.77 -5.64 -16.44
C GLY A 128 -15.93 -5.02 -15.67
N THR A 129 -15.66 -4.47 -14.47
CA THR A 129 -16.69 -3.84 -13.63
C THR A 129 -16.86 -2.35 -13.91
N LEU A 130 -16.01 -1.79 -14.77
CA LEU A 130 -16.14 -0.43 -15.27
C LEU A 130 -17.16 -0.45 -16.41
N GLY A 131 -18.28 0.24 -16.24
CA GLY A 131 -19.25 0.51 -17.29
C GLY A 131 -18.75 1.52 -18.30
#